data_AF-A0A959UIT4-F1
#
_entry.id   AF-A0A959UIT4-F1
#
_cell.length_a   1.000
_cell.length_b   1.000
_cell.length_c   1.000
_cell.angle_alpha   90.00
_cell.angle_beta   90.00
_cell.angle_gamma   90.00
#
_symmetry.space_group_name_H-M   'P 1'
#
loop_
_entity.id
_entity.type
_entity.pdbx_description
1 polymer ?
#
loop_
_entity_poly.entity_id
_entity_poly.type
_entity_poly.pdbx_seq_one_letter_code
_entity_poly.pdbx_strand_id
1 'polypeptide(L)'
;MKPLLHIIILIFLIPVYLSGQADRTNVVQRTGKLPAGTIWFSPDKLMMGKSGIDTSKALTNFTLADNLYAVVIVNKTLKAYYDELDYSYQLNDNPEKEFNRFNYALRFYVDDALMLQWLDNMNTKDFEFATSYFFPLITDNKQIQSEYSSLVTDFEEMILKLSEGEHSFRMELLPINGENIKTDVPVLAKGRFTLTIKESDLKTFESSKTITLPEATLKSSGLEKQILLASKAVYENAEPVKAIITDVKGDWTYSRDAHDLITGRQIVASVVYVFPLKEICYIKSGQYYQSHQGNGMYDDVLFVKEVPGYFNYEINCDLINPKE
;
A
#
# COMPACT_ATOMS: atom_id res chain seq x y z
N MET A 1 -35.01 64.05 15.35
CA MET A 1 -36.36 63.55 15.67
C MET A 1 -36.25 62.13 16.19
N LYS A 2 -37.11 61.81 17.14
CA LYS A 2 -36.99 60.77 18.17
C LYS A 2 -36.95 59.31 17.67
N PRO A 3 -36.42 58.40 18.52
CA PRO A 3 -36.11 56.99 18.26
C PRO A 3 -37.24 56.04 18.73
N LEU A 4 -37.17 54.75 18.38
CA LEU A 4 -37.91 53.63 19.01
C LEU A 4 -37.31 52.33 18.42
N LEU A 5 -37.10 51.20 19.11
CA LEU A 5 -37.25 50.78 20.50
C LEU A 5 -36.46 49.46 20.62
N HIS A 6 -35.86 49.22 21.78
CA HIS A 6 -35.15 47.99 22.14
C HIS A 6 -36.09 46.78 22.22
N ILE A 7 -35.61 45.59 21.84
CA ILE A 7 -35.81 44.37 22.65
C ILE A 7 -34.48 43.62 22.75
N ILE A 8 -34.01 43.55 23.99
CA ILE A 8 -32.94 42.72 24.50
C ILE A 8 -33.55 41.36 24.85
N ILE A 9 -32.96 40.26 24.40
CA ILE A 9 -33.17 38.95 25.01
C ILE A 9 -31.81 38.47 25.51
N LEU A 10 -31.59 38.65 26.81
CA LEU A 10 -30.59 37.94 27.59
C LEU A 10 -31.12 36.52 27.84
N ILE A 11 -30.35 35.50 27.50
CA ILE A 11 -30.47 34.18 28.13
C ILE A 11 -29.14 33.92 28.85
N PHE A 12 -29.19 34.03 30.17
CA PHE A 12 -28.18 33.48 31.08
C PHE A 12 -28.43 31.98 31.22
N LEU A 13 -27.41 31.15 30.92
CA LEU A 13 -27.24 29.86 31.58
C LEU A 13 -25.79 29.72 32.01
N ILE A 14 -25.63 29.73 33.33
CA ILE A 14 -24.42 29.56 34.14
C ILE A 14 -23.91 28.10 34.03
N PRO A 15 -22.60 27.85 34.15
CA PRO A 15 -21.96 26.61 33.71
C PRO A 15 -22.15 25.48 34.72
N VAL A 16 -22.37 24.27 34.22
CA VAL A 16 -22.23 23.04 35.01
C VAL A 16 -20.81 22.53 34.83
N TYR A 17 -19.97 22.81 35.82
CA TYR A 17 -18.77 22.03 36.08
C TYR A 17 -19.19 20.61 36.49
N LEU A 18 -18.80 19.62 35.70
CA LEU A 18 -18.75 18.23 36.11
C LEU A 18 -17.29 17.78 36.01
N SER A 19 -16.61 17.88 37.15
CA SER A 19 -15.40 17.12 37.45
C SER A 19 -15.76 15.64 37.49
N GLY A 20 -15.32 14.89 36.49
CA GLY A 20 -15.32 13.44 36.50
C GLY A 20 -13.89 12.92 36.37
N GLN A 21 -13.25 12.66 37.50
CA GLN A 21 -12.19 11.65 37.53
C GLN A 21 -12.83 10.31 37.11
N ALA A 22 -12.37 9.75 36.01
CA ALA A 22 -12.52 8.33 35.74
C ALA A 22 -11.14 7.70 35.91
N ASP A 23 -11.00 7.08 37.08
CA ASP A 23 -9.92 6.23 37.49
C ASP A 23 -9.82 4.99 36.56
N ARG A 24 -8.57 4.61 36.30
CA ARG A 24 -8.03 3.27 36.06
C ARG A 24 -8.87 2.19 35.36
N THR A 25 -8.29 1.72 34.25
CA THR A 25 -8.11 0.31 33.87
C THR A 25 -9.31 -0.61 34.07
N ASN A 26 -10.03 -0.86 32.98
CA ASN A 26 -10.67 -2.14 32.74
C ASN A 26 -10.24 -2.64 31.37
N VAL A 27 -9.15 -3.42 31.35
CA VAL A 27 -8.89 -4.36 30.25
C VAL A 27 -9.98 -5.42 30.35
N VAL A 28 -11.10 -5.18 29.68
CA VAL A 28 -12.09 -6.22 29.46
C VAL A 28 -11.55 -7.11 28.35
N GLN A 29 -11.16 -8.34 28.68
CA GLN A 29 -11.06 -9.41 27.69
C GLN A 29 -12.45 -9.58 27.05
N ARG A 30 -12.67 -8.95 25.89
CA ARG A 30 -13.85 -9.16 25.06
C ARG A 30 -13.48 -10.01 23.86
N THR A 31 -13.75 -11.30 23.95
CA THR A 31 -14.06 -12.12 22.77
C THR A 31 -15.46 -11.72 22.27
N GLY A 32 -15.56 -10.52 21.70
CA GLY A 32 -16.79 -9.98 21.12
C GLY A 32 -16.72 -10.01 19.58
N LYS A 33 -17.82 -10.36 18.92
CA LYS A 33 -17.98 -10.13 17.47
C LYS A 33 -17.68 -8.65 17.20
N LEU A 34 -16.75 -8.40 16.29
CA LEU A 34 -16.32 -7.04 15.96
C LEU A 34 -17.44 -6.31 15.20
N PRO A 35 -17.71 -5.04 15.54
CA PRO A 35 -18.66 -4.26 14.77
C PRO A 35 -18.06 -4.03 13.38
N ALA A 36 -18.78 -4.49 12.37
CA ALA A 36 -18.37 -4.27 11.00
C ALA A 36 -18.51 -2.78 10.60
N GLY A 37 -17.67 -2.37 9.66
CA GLY A 37 -17.41 -0.96 9.36
C GLY A 37 -16.34 -0.31 10.25
N THR A 38 -15.45 -1.12 10.84
CA THR A 38 -14.40 -0.64 11.75
C THR A 38 -13.02 -0.99 11.22
N ILE A 39 -12.06 -0.08 11.43
CA ILE A 39 -10.63 -0.33 11.22
C ILE A 39 -9.95 -0.34 12.59
N TRP A 40 -9.25 -1.44 12.89
CA TRP A 40 -8.46 -1.62 14.11
C TRP A 40 -6.98 -1.55 13.78
N PHE A 41 -6.19 -1.01 14.70
CA PHE A 41 -4.74 -0.89 14.55
C PHE A 41 -4.04 -1.74 15.60
N SER A 42 -2.92 -2.36 15.25
CA SER A 42 -2.14 -3.20 16.18
C SER A 42 -0.66 -3.22 15.81
N PRO A 43 0.25 -3.39 16.80
CA PRO A 43 1.67 -3.62 16.52
C PRO A 43 1.97 -5.01 16.00
N ASP A 44 0.99 -5.93 16.07
CA ASP A 44 1.10 -7.28 15.52
C ASP A 44 0.11 -7.48 14.39
N LYS A 45 0.46 -8.35 13.45
CA LYS A 45 -0.50 -8.85 12.46
C LYS A 45 -1.63 -9.58 13.19
N LEU A 46 -2.84 -9.01 13.21
CA LEU A 46 -4.01 -9.70 13.75
C LEU A 46 -4.44 -10.76 12.72
N MET A 47 -4.21 -12.03 13.07
CA MET A 47 -4.57 -13.16 12.23
C MET A 47 -6.04 -13.52 12.45
N MET A 48 -6.76 -13.87 11.38
CA MET A 48 -8.04 -14.56 11.51
C MET A 48 -7.79 -15.98 12.01
N GLY A 49 -8.23 -16.26 13.24
CA GLY A 49 -8.36 -17.62 13.75
C GLY A 49 -9.76 -18.19 13.50
N LYS A 50 -9.96 -19.47 13.85
CA LYS A 50 -11.30 -20.11 13.88
C LYS A 50 -12.31 -19.33 14.73
N SER A 51 -11.82 -18.58 15.72
CA SER A 51 -12.60 -17.77 16.66
C SER A 51 -12.89 -16.34 16.17
N GLY A 52 -12.41 -15.97 14.97
CA GLY A 52 -12.43 -14.60 14.47
C GLY A 52 -11.07 -13.90 14.62
N ILE A 53 -11.08 -12.56 14.50
CA ILE A 53 -9.90 -11.70 14.65
C ILE A 53 -9.71 -11.41 16.14
N ASP A 54 -8.54 -11.73 16.68
CA ASP A 54 -8.18 -11.38 18.05
C ASP A 54 -7.78 -9.89 18.13
N THR A 55 -8.64 -9.06 18.69
CA THR A 55 -8.37 -7.62 18.87
C THR A 55 -7.86 -7.27 20.26
N SER A 56 -7.50 -8.26 21.09
CA SER A 56 -6.89 -7.98 22.42
C SER A 56 -5.59 -7.19 22.31
N LYS A 57 -4.93 -7.27 21.15
CA LYS A 57 -3.71 -6.55 20.78
C LYS A 57 -3.96 -5.24 20.04
N ALA A 58 -5.21 -4.83 19.87
CA ALA A 58 -5.51 -3.58 19.18
C ALA A 58 -5.18 -2.39 20.09
N LEU A 59 -4.46 -1.41 19.55
CA LEU A 59 -4.04 -0.20 20.23
C LEU A 59 -4.57 1.04 19.50
N THR A 60 -4.60 2.16 20.21
CA THR A 60 -4.98 3.47 19.68
C THR A 60 -3.87 4.50 19.77
N ASN A 61 -2.73 4.15 20.35
CA ASN A 61 -1.56 5.03 20.49
C ASN A 61 -0.32 4.26 20.04
N PHE A 62 0.50 4.90 19.22
CA PHE A 62 1.68 4.34 18.59
C PHE A 62 2.81 5.36 18.59
N THR A 63 4.03 4.87 18.43
CA THR A 63 5.25 5.64 18.19
C THR A 63 5.89 5.18 16.89
N LEU A 64 6.87 5.93 16.37
CA LEU A 64 7.61 5.52 15.16
C LEU A 64 8.48 4.26 15.34
N ALA A 65 8.67 3.81 16.58
CA ALA A 65 9.37 2.55 16.89
C ALA A 65 8.44 1.34 16.79
N ASP A 66 7.12 1.54 16.75
CA ASP A 66 6.15 0.47 16.69
C ASP A 66 5.92 0.04 15.24
N ASN A 67 5.78 -1.27 15.03
CA ASN A 67 5.07 -1.75 13.86
C ASN A 67 3.62 -1.26 13.93
N LEU A 68 3.00 -1.07 12.77
CA LEU A 68 1.63 -0.60 12.66
C LEU A 68 0.91 -1.34 11.54
N TYR A 69 -0.06 -2.15 11.93
CA TYR A 69 -0.93 -2.89 11.02
C TYR A 69 -2.37 -2.44 11.20
N ALA A 70 -3.07 -2.22 10.09
CA ALA A 70 -4.50 -1.95 10.05
C ALA A 70 -5.27 -3.20 9.64
N VAL A 71 -6.34 -3.48 10.36
CA VAL A 71 -7.27 -4.57 10.08
C VAL A 71 -8.65 -3.98 9.89
N VAL A 72 -9.13 -4.07 8.65
CA VAL A 72 -10.39 -3.50 8.21
C VAL A 72 -11.44 -4.59 8.25
N ILE A 73 -12.60 -4.30 8.83
CA ILE A 73 -13.73 -5.22 8.90
C ILE A 73 -14.95 -4.49 8.35
N VAL A 74 -15.62 -5.09 7.37
CA VAL A 74 -16.80 -4.52 6.69
C VAL A 74 -18.02 -5.40 6.87
N ASN A 75 -19.23 -4.83 6.68
CA ASN A 75 -20.48 -5.55 6.95
C ASN A 75 -20.79 -6.60 5.88
N LYS A 76 -20.36 -6.34 4.66
CA LYS A 76 -20.54 -7.18 3.48
C LYS A 76 -19.32 -7.04 2.59
N THR A 77 -19.19 -7.94 1.62
CA THR A 77 -18.06 -7.93 0.68
C THR A 77 -18.08 -6.68 -0.18
N LEU A 78 -16.93 -6.28 -0.75
CA LEU A 78 -16.89 -5.13 -1.66
C LEU A 78 -17.86 -5.32 -2.83
N LYS A 79 -17.93 -6.53 -3.41
CA LYS A 79 -18.93 -6.84 -4.44
C LYS A 79 -20.35 -6.46 -4.02
N ALA A 80 -20.76 -6.85 -2.80
CA ALA A 80 -22.10 -6.56 -2.30
C ALA A 80 -22.33 -5.07 -1.99
N TYR A 81 -21.28 -4.28 -1.74
CA TYR A 81 -21.39 -2.82 -1.72
C TYR A 81 -21.58 -2.26 -3.13
N TYR A 82 -20.81 -2.72 -4.11
CA TYR A 82 -20.94 -2.28 -5.50
C TYR A 82 -22.32 -2.61 -6.08
N ASP A 83 -22.82 -3.82 -5.87
CA ASP A 83 -24.15 -4.24 -6.31
C ASP A 83 -25.27 -3.36 -5.71
N GLU A 84 -25.15 -2.98 -4.42
CA GLU A 84 -26.17 -2.14 -3.75
C GLU A 84 -26.11 -0.67 -4.19
N LEU A 85 -24.90 -0.17 -4.48
CA LEU A 85 -24.67 1.20 -4.91
C LEU A 85 -24.86 1.39 -6.42
N ASP A 86 -25.19 0.33 -7.16
CA ASP A 86 -25.26 0.30 -8.62
C ASP A 86 -23.95 0.78 -9.28
N TYR A 87 -22.81 0.42 -8.68
CA TYR A 87 -21.49 0.74 -9.21
C TYR A 87 -21.02 -0.34 -10.18
N SER A 88 -20.55 0.08 -11.35
CA SER A 88 -19.87 -0.83 -12.26
C SER A 88 -18.55 -1.32 -11.65
N TYR A 89 -18.19 -2.56 -11.90
CA TYR A 89 -16.87 -3.07 -11.55
C TYR A 89 -16.38 -4.03 -12.63
N GLN A 90 -15.07 -4.00 -12.86
CA GLN A 90 -14.38 -4.99 -13.67
C GLN A 90 -13.26 -5.60 -12.84
N LEU A 91 -13.33 -6.91 -12.63
CA LEU A 91 -12.26 -7.67 -11.98
C LEU A 91 -11.27 -8.07 -13.07
N ASN A 92 -9.99 -7.81 -12.80
CA ASN A 92 -8.94 -7.67 -13.81
C ASN A 92 -8.57 -9.02 -14.46
N ASP A 93 -9.33 -9.47 -15.46
CA ASP A 93 -9.00 -10.67 -16.26
C ASP A 93 -8.06 -10.33 -17.45
N ASN A 94 -7.83 -9.03 -17.74
CA ASN A 94 -6.92 -8.61 -18.80
C ASN A 94 -6.23 -7.25 -18.48
N PRO A 95 -4.98 -7.26 -17.98
CA PRO A 95 -4.30 -6.08 -17.46
C PRO A 95 -3.84 -5.06 -18.52
N GLU A 96 -3.86 -5.40 -19.81
CA GLU A 96 -3.28 -4.57 -20.87
C GLU A 96 -4.16 -3.40 -21.36
N LYS A 97 -5.40 -3.25 -20.88
CA LYS A 97 -6.36 -2.33 -21.53
C LYS A 97 -6.86 -1.12 -20.74
N GLU A 98 -6.71 -1.02 -19.42
CA GLU A 98 -7.51 -0.01 -18.69
C GLU A 98 -6.82 0.59 -17.46
N PHE A 99 -6.35 1.83 -17.60
CA PHE A 99 -5.74 2.67 -16.56
C PHE A 99 -6.71 3.14 -15.44
N ASN A 100 -7.98 2.70 -15.46
CA ASN A 100 -9.04 3.12 -14.52
C ASN A 100 -9.50 2.02 -13.57
N ARG A 101 -8.74 0.93 -13.46
CA ARG A 101 -9.08 -0.21 -12.60
C ARG A 101 -8.48 0.04 -11.23
N PHE A 102 -9.27 0.58 -10.32
CA PHE A 102 -9.19 0.39 -8.87
C PHE A 102 -10.61 0.07 -8.42
N ASN A 103 -10.75 -0.72 -7.35
CA ASN A 103 -12.06 -1.06 -6.80
C ASN A 103 -12.23 -0.67 -5.32
N TYR A 104 -11.20 -0.06 -4.74
CA TYR A 104 -11.28 0.59 -3.43
C TYR A 104 -10.29 1.74 -3.29
N ALA A 105 -10.54 2.61 -2.32
CA ALA A 105 -9.55 3.53 -1.80
C ALA A 105 -9.34 3.33 -0.31
N LEU A 106 -8.10 3.60 0.12
CA LEU A 106 -7.77 3.96 1.48
C LEU A 106 -7.54 5.47 1.55
N ARG A 107 -8.29 6.18 2.40
CA ARG A 107 -8.03 7.59 2.71
C ARG A 107 -7.40 7.71 4.08
N PHE A 108 -6.31 8.46 4.17
CA PHE A 108 -5.64 8.79 5.41
C PHE A 108 -5.75 10.29 5.67
N TYR A 109 -6.29 10.62 6.83
CA TYR A 109 -6.35 11.96 7.34
C TYR A 109 -5.41 12.08 8.52
N VAL A 110 -4.69 13.18 8.61
CA VAL A 110 -3.85 13.56 9.75
C VAL A 110 -4.39 14.88 10.29
N ASP A 111 -4.74 14.90 11.57
CA ASP A 111 -5.36 16.06 12.23
C ASP A 111 -6.58 16.57 11.45
N ASP A 112 -7.40 15.61 11.00
CA ASP A 112 -8.60 15.77 10.17
C ASP A 112 -8.38 16.34 8.76
N ALA A 113 -7.15 16.63 8.34
CA ALA A 113 -6.79 16.98 6.96
C ALA A 113 -6.51 15.73 6.13
N LEU A 114 -7.07 15.61 4.92
CA LEU A 114 -6.78 14.50 4.00
C LEU A 114 -5.34 14.64 3.48
N MET A 115 -4.49 13.67 3.79
CA MET A 115 -3.07 13.70 3.44
C MET A 115 -2.71 12.70 2.34
N LEU A 116 -3.37 11.54 2.30
CA LEU A 116 -3.11 10.49 1.33
C LEU A 116 -4.43 9.82 0.91
N GLN A 117 -4.60 9.60 -0.39
CA GLN A 117 -5.61 8.73 -0.95
C GLN A 117 -4.92 7.67 -1.81
N TRP A 118 -4.93 6.44 -1.34
CA TRP A 118 -4.34 5.30 -2.03
C TRP A 118 -5.43 4.52 -2.76
N LEU A 119 -5.22 4.26 -4.04
CA LEU A 119 -6.18 3.63 -4.95
C LEU A 119 -5.62 2.28 -5.40
N ASP A 120 -6.40 1.21 -5.24
CA ASP A 120 -5.92 -0.13 -5.58
C ASP A 120 -7.06 -1.10 -5.95
N ASN A 121 -6.71 -2.30 -6.39
CA ASN A 121 -7.64 -3.39 -6.70
C ASN A 121 -7.46 -4.56 -5.76
N MET A 122 -8.56 -4.99 -5.16
CA MET A 122 -8.63 -6.31 -4.58
C MET A 122 -8.68 -7.36 -5.69
N ASN A 123 -8.00 -8.48 -5.48
CA ASN A 123 -8.16 -9.65 -6.34
C ASN A 123 -9.60 -10.17 -6.28
N THR A 124 -9.99 -10.96 -7.28
CA THR A 124 -11.37 -11.47 -7.43
C THR A 124 -11.89 -12.16 -6.17
N LYS A 125 -11.05 -12.98 -5.50
CA LYS A 125 -11.50 -13.73 -4.30
C LYS A 125 -11.80 -12.79 -3.14
N ASP A 126 -10.92 -11.82 -2.89
CA ASP A 126 -11.09 -10.88 -1.78
C ASP A 126 -12.24 -9.90 -2.05
N PHE A 127 -12.40 -9.46 -3.30
CA PHE A 127 -13.50 -8.59 -3.69
C PHE A 127 -14.87 -9.27 -3.53
N GLU A 128 -14.98 -10.53 -3.95
CA GLU A 128 -16.25 -11.26 -3.95
C GLU A 128 -16.62 -11.84 -2.58
N PHE A 129 -15.64 -12.30 -1.80
CA PHE A 129 -15.89 -13.15 -0.64
C PHE A 129 -15.32 -12.62 0.68
N ALA A 130 -14.33 -11.73 0.68
CA ALA A 130 -13.75 -11.26 1.93
C ALA A 130 -14.58 -10.15 2.57
N THR A 131 -14.66 -10.18 3.91
CA THR A 131 -15.24 -9.11 4.74
C THR A 131 -14.22 -8.53 5.72
N SER A 132 -12.97 -8.95 5.60
CA SER A 132 -11.85 -8.49 6.39
C SER A 132 -10.61 -8.35 5.53
N TYR A 133 -9.86 -7.28 5.77
CA TYR A 133 -8.67 -6.93 5.00
C TYR A 133 -7.55 -6.54 5.94
N PHE A 134 -6.32 -6.79 5.50
CA PHE A 134 -5.11 -6.52 6.26
C PHE A 134 -4.21 -5.58 5.47
N PHE A 135 -3.74 -4.52 6.13
CA PHE A 135 -2.89 -3.51 5.53
C PHE A 135 -1.73 -3.17 6.47
N PRO A 136 -0.48 -3.52 6.13
CA PRO A 136 0.67 -3.01 6.86
C PRO A 136 0.86 -1.52 6.52
N LEU A 137 1.10 -0.71 7.55
CA LEU A 137 1.36 0.73 7.42
C LEU A 137 2.81 1.06 7.81
N ILE A 138 3.31 0.45 8.89
CA ILE A 138 4.72 0.48 9.30
C ILE A 138 5.13 -0.94 9.66
N THR A 139 6.24 -1.45 9.12
CA THR A 139 6.66 -2.83 9.39
C THR A 139 8.17 -3.02 9.22
N ASP A 140 8.81 -3.66 10.18
CA ASP A 140 10.19 -4.16 10.10
C ASP A 140 10.31 -5.50 9.34
N ASN A 141 9.20 -6.19 9.11
CA ASN A 141 9.16 -7.42 8.35
C ASN A 141 9.36 -7.15 6.85
N LYS A 142 10.58 -7.43 6.36
CA LYS A 142 11.00 -7.22 4.96
C LYS A 142 10.13 -7.91 3.92
N GLN A 143 9.57 -9.09 4.23
CA GLN A 143 8.71 -9.80 3.29
C GLN A 143 7.39 -9.04 3.12
N ILE A 144 6.75 -8.66 4.23
CA ILE A 144 5.51 -7.87 4.21
C ILE A 144 5.75 -6.52 3.56
N GLN A 145 6.87 -5.86 3.88
CA GLN A 145 7.25 -4.60 3.26
C GLN A 145 7.38 -4.73 1.73
N SER A 146 7.96 -5.84 1.23
CA SER A 146 8.04 -6.07 -0.22
C SER A 146 6.66 -6.28 -0.86
N GLU A 147 5.83 -7.13 -0.27
CA GLU A 147 4.49 -7.48 -0.76
C GLU A 147 3.55 -6.25 -0.80
N TYR A 148 3.66 -5.33 0.16
CA TYR A 148 2.81 -4.14 0.31
C TYR A 148 3.59 -2.83 0.10
N SER A 149 4.68 -2.90 -0.66
CA SER A 149 5.67 -1.82 -0.76
C SER A 149 5.08 -0.46 -1.11
N SER A 150 4.19 -0.36 -2.11
CA SER A 150 3.54 0.91 -2.46
C SER A 150 2.79 1.54 -1.29
N LEU A 151 1.93 0.77 -0.61
CA LEU A 151 1.15 1.31 0.51
C LEU A 151 2.05 1.72 1.67
N VAL A 152 3.02 0.87 2.03
CA VAL A 152 3.94 1.13 3.13
C VAL A 152 4.76 2.39 2.83
N THR A 153 5.37 2.49 1.65
CA THR A 153 6.18 3.64 1.24
C THR A 153 5.38 4.94 1.23
N ASP A 154 4.18 4.96 0.62
CA ASP A 154 3.35 6.17 0.56
C ASP A 154 2.95 6.65 1.97
N PHE A 155 2.58 5.71 2.84
CA PHE A 155 2.20 6.02 4.22
C PHE A 155 3.41 6.52 5.02
N GLU A 156 4.55 5.88 4.85
CA GLU A 156 5.82 6.25 5.43
C GLU A 156 6.28 7.65 5.02
N GLU A 157 6.18 8.01 3.74
CA GLU A 157 6.51 9.35 3.23
C GLU A 157 5.57 10.43 3.76
N MET A 158 4.29 10.11 3.92
CA MET A 158 3.33 11.00 4.57
C MET A 158 3.78 11.31 6.01
N ILE A 159 4.24 10.31 6.77
CA ILE A 159 4.76 10.51 8.14
C ILE A 159 5.98 11.43 8.16
N LEU A 160 6.91 11.29 7.21
CA LEU A 160 8.13 12.12 7.18
C LEU A 160 7.87 13.61 6.95
N LYS A 161 6.68 13.97 6.47
CA LYS A 161 6.26 15.36 6.25
C LYS A 161 5.64 15.98 7.50
N LEU A 162 5.43 15.20 8.57
CA LEU A 162 4.85 15.67 9.82
C LEU A 162 5.93 16.24 10.75
N SER A 163 5.53 17.18 11.60
CA SER A 163 6.39 17.74 12.63
C SER A 163 6.47 16.82 13.86
N GLU A 164 7.40 17.11 14.77
CA GLU A 164 7.37 16.55 16.12
C GLU A 164 6.05 16.88 16.83
N GLY A 165 5.46 15.92 17.53
CA GLY A 165 4.19 16.08 18.25
C GLY A 165 3.31 14.83 18.25
N GLU A 166 2.10 14.98 18.79
CA GLU A 166 1.04 13.98 18.69
C GLU A 166 0.13 14.32 17.51
N HIS A 167 -0.07 13.35 16.62
CA HIS A 167 -0.90 13.49 15.43
C HIS A 167 -2.04 12.47 15.46
N SER A 168 -3.27 12.93 15.20
CA SER A 168 -4.43 12.04 15.09
C SER A 168 -4.58 11.55 13.66
N PHE A 169 -4.43 10.25 13.47
CA PHE A 169 -4.67 9.60 12.19
C PHE A 169 -6.08 9.04 12.13
N ARG A 170 -6.75 9.27 11.00
CA ARG A 170 -7.99 8.59 10.62
C ARG A 170 -7.80 7.87 9.31
N MET A 171 -8.14 6.59 9.27
CA MET A 171 -8.16 5.80 8.05
C MET A 171 -9.61 5.49 7.65
N GLU A 172 -9.90 5.52 6.36
CA GLU A 172 -11.20 5.16 5.79
C GLU A 172 -11.04 4.22 4.59
N LEU A 173 -11.93 3.24 4.48
CA LEU A 173 -12.08 2.37 3.31
C LEU A 173 -13.32 2.80 2.51
N LEU A 174 -13.19 2.95 1.20
CA LEU A 174 -14.28 3.39 0.31
C LEU A 174 -14.40 2.49 -0.94
N PRO A 175 -15.61 2.27 -1.49
CA PRO A 175 -15.82 1.52 -2.74
C PRO A 175 -15.72 2.49 -3.92
N ILE A 176 -14.52 2.64 -4.47
CA ILE A 176 -14.27 3.65 -5.51
C ILE A 176 -13.67 3.00 -6.76
N ASN A 177 -14.05 3.52 -7.92
CA ASN A 177 -13.60 3.11 -9.25
C ASN A 177 -13.35 4.36 -10.11
N GLY A 178 -12.90 4.17 -11.35
CA GLY A 178 -12.64 5.29 -12.27
C GLY A 178 -13.84 6.21 -12.55
N GLU A 179 -15.07 5.69 -12.43
CA GLU A 179 -16.30 6.44 -12.73
C GLU A 179 -16.73 7.35 -11.58
N ASN A 180 -16.49 6.93 -10.33
CA ASN A 180 -16.99 7.60 -9.13
C ASN A 180 -15.89 8.28 -8.28
N ILE A 181 -14.64 8.33 -8.76
CA ILE A 181 -13.49 8.89 -8.02
C ILE A 181 -13.67 10.34 -7.56
N LYS A 182 -14.46 11.14 -8.29
CA LYS A 182 -14.72 12.56 -7.99
C LYS A 182 -16.07 12.79 -7.28
N THR A 183 -16.78 11.72 -6.94
CA THR A 183 -18.08 11.81 -6.28
C THR A 183 -17.97 11.51 -4.80
N ASP A 184 -18.99 11.90 -4.03
CA ASP A 184 -19.12 11.48 -2.65
C ASP A 184 -19.55 10.00 -2.61
N VAL A 185 -18.71 9.16 -2.01
CA VAL A 185 -18.93 7.70 -1.92
C VAL A 185 -18.96 7.29 -0.45
N PRO A 186 -19.76 6.27 -0.08
CA PRO A 186 -19.93 5.91 1.32
C PRO A 186 -18.63 5.37 1.92
N VAL A 187 -18.37 5.75 3.17
CA VAL A 187 -17.28 5.16 3.97
C VAL A 187 -17.72 3.80 4.48
N LEU A 188 -17.05 2.74 4.02
CA LEU A 188 -17.39 1.36 4.37
C LEU A 188 -16.89 0.99 5.75
N ALA A 189 -15.69 1.45 6.08
CA ALA A 189 -15.08 1.25 7.38
C ALA A 189 -14.19 2.44 7.74
N LYS A 190 -14.07 2.73 9.04
CA LYS A 190 -13.17 3.77 9.55
C LYS A 190 -12.53 3.39 10.87
N GLY A 191 -11.37 3.97 11.14
CA GLY A 191 -10.68 3.83 12.42
C GLY A 191 -9.80 5.05 12.69
N ARG A 192 -9.43 5.22 13.96
CA ARG A 192 -8.49 6.26 14.40
C ARG A 192 -7.41 5.68 15.29
N PHE A 193 -6.23 6.28 15.22
CA PHE A 193 -5.14 6.11 16.19
C PHE A 193 -4.38 7.43 16.33
N THR A 194 -3.57 7.52 17.37
CA THR A 194 -2.64 8.63 17.60
C THR A 194 -1.23 8.13 17.38
N LEU A 195 -0.43 8.89 16.64
CA LEU A 195 0.99 8.66 16.47
C LEU A 195 1.76 9.76 17.19
N THR A 196 2.61 9.39 18.14
CA THR A 196 3.55 10.30 18.78
C THR A 196 4.87 10.28 18.02
N ILE A 197 5.24 11.41 17.44
CA ILE A 197 6.48 11.63 16.71
C ILE A 197 7.42 12.43 17.61
N LYS A 198 8.62 11.90 17.85
CA LYS A 198 9.74 12.63 18.46
C LYS A 198 10.79 12.90 17.38
N GLU A 199 11.48 14.03 17.48
CA GLU A 199 12.52 14.40 16.50
C GLU A 199 13.63 13.34 16.36
N SER A 200 14.03 12.71 17.48
CA SER A 200 15.01 11.61 17.48
C SER A 200 14.53 10.38 16.73
N ASP A 201 13.24 10.08 16.87
CA ASP A 201 12.62 8.88 16.31
C ASP A 201 12.37 9.10 14.83
N LEU A 202 12.07 10.34 14.40
CA LEU A 202 11.91 10.70 12.99
C LEU A 202 13.20 10.48 12.20
N LYS A 203 14.36 10.91 12.72
CA LYS A 203 15.66 10.66 12.09
C LYS A 203 16.00 9.18 12.02
N THR A 204 15.71 8.46 13.11
CA THR A 204 15.91 7.01 13.14
C THR A 204 15.01 6.34 12.12
N PHE A 205 13.74 6.71 12.08
CA PHE A 205 12.74 6.22 11.14
C PHE A 205 13.18 6.48 9.69
N GLU A 206 13.56 7.71 9.35
CA GLU A 206 14.11 8.08 8.04
C GLU A 206 15.34 7.23 7.67
N SER A 207 16.29 7.06 8.60
CA SER A 207 17.49 6.24 8.35
C SER A 207 17.20 4.74 8.26
N SER A 208 16.15 4.26 8.93
CA SER A 208 15.73 2.86 8.95
C SER A 208 14.94 2.48 7.70
N LYS A 209 14.44 3.48 6.97
CA LYS A 209 13.92 3.31 5.61
C LYS A 209 15.06 3.11 4.63
N THR A 210 15.77 2.00 4.79
CA THR A 210 16.49 1.44 3.66
C THR A 210 15.45 0.87 2.71
N ILE A 211 15.08 1.68 1.73
CA ILE A 211 14.51 1.19 0.48
C ILE A 211 15.62 0.36 -0.17
N THR A 212 15.72 -0.91 0.25
CA THR A 212 16.80 -1.78 -0.21
C THR A 212 16.51 -2.20 -1.62
N LEU A 213 17.54 -2.12 -2.47
CA LEU A 213 17.54 -2.88 -3.70
C LEU A 213 17.27 -4.36 -3.34
N PRO A 214 16.42 -5.07 -4.10
CA PRO A 214 16.20 -6.49 -3.85
C PRO A 214 17.53 -7.24 -3.90
N GLU A 215 17.66 -8.28 -3.08
CA GLU A 215 18.83 -9.14 -3.14
C GLU A 215 18.85 -9.89 -4.47
N ALA A 216 20.01 -9.90 -5.12
CA ALA A 216 20.19 -10.63 -6.37
C ALA A 216 20.21 -12.14 -6.09
N THR A 217 19.32 -12.89 -6.72
CA THR A 217 19.33 -14.36 -6.68
C THR A 217 20.42 -14.93 -7.58
N LEU A 218 20.84 -14.16 -8.59
CA LEU A 218 21.97 -14.46 -9.47
C LEU A 218 22.76 -13.17 -9.77
N LYS A 219 24.08 -13.28 -9.76
CA LYS A 219 24.98 -12.22 -10.23
C LYS A 219 25.51 -12.58 -11.61
N SER A 220 24.97 -11.95 -12.66
CA SER A 220 25.36 -12.21 -14.05
C SER A 220 25.29 -10.92 -14.86
N SER A 221 26.43 -10.26 -15.03
CA SER A 221 26.54 -8.98 -15.73
C SER A 221 26.04 -9.04 -17.18
N GLY A 222 26.24 -10.19 -17.85
CA GLY A 222 25.74 -10.42 -19.21
C GLY A 222 24.21 -10.49 -19.28
N LEU A 223 23.58 -11.08 -18.26
CA LEU A 223 22.12 -11.17 -18.17
C LEU A 223 21.51 -9.83 -17.76
N GLU A 224 22.08 -9.17 -16.76
CA GLU A 224 21.66 -7.82 -16.33
C GLU A 224 21.67 -6.84 -17.49
N LYS A 225 22.71 -6.87 -18.35
CA LYS A 225 22.78 -6.03 -19.55
C LYS A 225 21.65 -6.35 -20.55
N GLN A 226 21.32 -7.62 -20.77
CA GLN A 226 20.21 -8.00 -21.65
C GLN A 226 18.87 -7.52 -21.09
N ILE A 227 18.67 -7.63 -19.79
CA ILE A 227 17.46 -7.15 -19.09
C ILE A 227 17.35 -5.62 -19.20
N LEU A 228 18.43 -4.87 -18.98
CA LEU A 228 18.45 -3.43 -19.16
C LEU A 228 18.09 -3.00 -20.59
N LEU A 229 18.62 -3.71 -21.60
CA LEU A 229 18.29 -3.44 -23.00
C LEU A 229 16.82 -3.68 -23.30
N ALA A 230 16.26 -4.80 -22.83
CA ALA A 230 14.84 -5.12 -22.97
C ALA A 230 13.92 -4.11 -22.25
N SER A 231 14.47 -3.38 -21.28
CA SER A 231 13.74 -2.43 -20.43
C SER A 231 13.70 -1.00 -20.95
N LYS A 232 14.52 -0.63 -21.95
CA LYS A 232 14.71 0.76 -22.38
C LYS A 232 13.44 1.47 -22.88
N ALA A 233 12.51 0.72 -23.45
CA ALA A 233 11.30 1.27 -24.05
C ALA A 233 10.03 0.90 -23.28
N VAL A 234 10.17 0.31 -22.09
CA VAL A 234 9.01 -0.16 -21.30
C VAL A 234 8.21 1.01 -20.73
N TYR A 235 8.90 2.06 -20.23
CA TYR A 235 8.26 3.25 -19.69
C TYR A 235 8.74 4.50 -20.43
N GLU A 236 7.78 5.33 -20.84
CA GLU A 236 8.08 6.60 -21.50
C GLU A 236 8.83 7.54 -20.54
N ASN A 237 9.91 8.18 -21.01
CA ASN A 237 10.72 9.12 -20.23
C ASN A 237 11.39 8.51 -18.99
N ALA A 238 11.57 7.19 -18.95
CA ALA A 238 12.33 6.50 -17.92
C ALA A 238 13.60 5.88 -18.49
N GLU A 239 14.69 5.93 -17.75
CA GLU A 239 15.94 5.27 -18.10
C GLU A 239 16.21 4.10 -17.14
N PRO A 240 16.31 2.85 -17.64
CA PRO A 240 16.72 1.73 -16.80
C PRO A 240 18.23 1.81 -16.55
N VAL A 241 18.63 1.87 -15.28
CA VAL A 241 20.04 2.07 -14.87
C VAL A 241 20.66 0.89 -14.16
N LYS A 242 19.84 0.01 -13.57
CA LYS A 242 20.32 -1.21 -12.91
C LYS A 242 19.30 -2.34 -13.05
N ALA A 243 19.75 -3.51 -13.46
CA ALA A 243 18.95 -4.74 -13.42
C ALA A 243 19.43 -5.62 -12.27
N ILE A 244 18.48 -6.29 -11.62
CA ILE A 244 18.70 -7.19 -10.50
C ILE A 244 17.90 -8.44 -10.79
N ILE A 245 18.57 -9.57 -10.90
CA ILE A 245 17.89 -10.85 -11.10
C ILE A 245 17.26 -11.26 -9.77
N THR A 246 15.92 -11.33 -9.74
CA THR A 246 15.12 -11.59 -8.53
C THR A 246 14.31 -12.88 -8.64
N ASP A 247 14.48 -13.64 -9.71
CA ASP A 247 13.85 -14.94 -9.89
C ASP A 247 14.30 -15.91 -8.78
N VAL A 248 13.36 -16.55 -8.09
CA VAL A 248 13.64 -17.45 -6.96
C VAL A 248 14.55 -18.63 -7.34
N LYS A 249 14.59 -19.03 -8.61
CA LYS A 249 15.48 -20.09 -9.07
C LYS A 249 16.89 -19.59 -9.35
N GLY A 250 17.09 -18.28 -9.44
CA GLY A 250 18.37 -17.67 -9.78
C GLY A 250 18.86 -18.02 -11.19
N ASP A 251 17.99 -18.48 -12.09
CA ASP A 251 18.33 -18.75 -13.48
C ASP A 251 17.06 -18.82 -14.35
N TRP A 252 17.24 -18.94 -15.66
CA TRP A 252 16.19 -19.17 -16.63
C TRP A 252 15.32 -20.39 -16.30
N THR A 253 14.01 -20.20 -16.36
CA THR A 253 13.03 -21.30 -16.39
C THR A 253 12.63 -21.59 -17.83
N TYR A 254 12.82 -22.82 -18.30
CA TYR A 254 12.39 -23.24 -19.64
C TYR A 254 10.86 -23.30 -19.77
N SER A 255 10.36 -22.79 -20.89
CA SER A 255 8.99 -22.93 -21.36
C SER A 255 8.91 -24.09 -22.35
N ARG A 256 7.85 -24.90 -22.23
CA ARG A 256 7.65 -26.08 -23.09
C ARG A 256 6.23 -26.12 -23.64
N ASP A 257 6.07 -26.74 -24.81
CA ASP A 257 4.75 -27.01 -25.38
C ASP A 257 4.11 -28.30 -24.81
N ALA A 258 2.94 -28.68 -25.33
CA ALA A 258 2.22 -29.88 -24.91
C ALA A 258 2.96 -31.20 -25.21
N HIS A 259 4.01 -31.18 -26.02
CA HIS A 259 4.83 -32.34 -26.38
C HIS A 259 6.22 -32.30 -25.70
N ASP A 260 6.38 -31.44 -24.69
CA ASP A 260 7.63 -31.27 -23.92
C ASP A 260 8.79 -30.65 -24.72
N LEU A 261 8.53 -30.06 -25.89
CA LEU A 261 9.54 -29.36 -26.68
C LEU A 261 9.80 -27.97 -26.09
N ILE A 262 11.08 -27.58 -25.96
CA ILE A 262 11.47 -26.26 -25.46
C ILE A 262 11.10 -25.20 -26.49
N THR A 263 10.20 -24.30 -26.09
CA THR A 263 9.74 -23.16 -26.92
C THR A 263 10.47 -21.88 -26.57
N GLY A 264 11.05 -21.80 -25.37
CA GLY A 264 11.82 -20.64 -24.93
C GLY A 264 12.18 -20.74 -23.46
N ARG A 265 12.52 -19.61 -22.86
CA ARG A 265 12.85 -19.49 -21.44
C ARG A 265 12.48 -18.12 -20.90
N GLN A 266 12.20 -18.07 -19.61
CA GLN A 266 11.78 -16.86 -18.91
C GLN A 266 12.53 -16.66 -17.59
N ILE A 267 12.62 -15.41 -17.16
CA ILE A 267 13.19 -15.04 -15.86
C ILE A 267 12.47 -13.81 -15.30
N VAL A 268 12.37 -13.72 -13.98
CA VAL A 268 11.90 -12.51 -13.30
C VAL A 268 13.11 -11.66 -12.87
N ALA A 269 13.04 -10.36 -13.15
CA ALA A 269 14.06 -9.41 -12.71
C ALA A 269 13.43 -8.07 -12.30
N SER A 270 14.07 -7.40 -11.35
CA SER A 270 13.76 -6.03 -10.95
C SER A 270 14.70 -5.07 -11.64
N VAL A 271 14.16 -3.97 -12.15
CA VAL A 271 14.93 -2.92 -12.82
C VAL A 271 14.70 -1.60 -12.11
N VAL A 272 15.80 -0.92 -11.80
CA VAL A 272 15.80 0.45 -11.31
C VAL A 272 15.68 1.38 -12.51
N TYR A 273 14.64 2.20 -12.51
CA TYR A 273 14.37 3.24 -13.48
C TYR A 273 14.60 4.61 -12.86
N VAL A 274 15.24 5.50 -13.60
CA VAL A 274 15.33 6.93 -13.28
C VAL A 274 14.32 7.67 -14.16
N PHE A 275 13.49 8.51 -13.57
CA PHE A 275 12.59 9.42 -14.30
C PHE A 275 13.17 10.84 -14.23
N PRO A 276 13.97 11.27 -15.22
CA PRO A 276 14.83 12.45 -15.09
C PRO A 276 14.06 13.74 -14.84
N LEU A 277 12.85 13.86 -15.39
CA LEU A 277 12.01 15.05 -15.25
C LEU A 277 11.36 15.19 -13.87
N LYS A 278 11.31 14.11 -13.10
CA LYS A 278 10.68 14.10 -11.77
C LYS A 278 11.70 14.01 -10.64
N GLU A 279 12.97 13.73 -10.94
CA GLU A 279 14.01 13.39 -9.96
C GLU A 279 13.61 12.20 -9.06
N ILE A 280 12.79 11.30 -9.60
CA ILE A 280 12.29 10.11 -8.90
C ILE A 280 12.89 8.86 -9.52
N CYS A 281 13.21 7.89 -8.67
CA CYS A 281 13.65 6.58 -9.08
C CYS A 281 12.66 5.50 -8.64
N TYR A 282 12.44 4.48 -9.47
CA TYR A 282 11.54 3.37 -9.14
C TYR A 282 12.24 2.04 -9.35
N ILE A 283 11.96 1.08 -8.46
CA ILE A 283 12.18 -0.33 -8.78
C ILE A 283 10.89 -0.86 -9.37
N LYS A 284 10.99 -1.53 -10.52
CA LYS A 284 9.88 -2.23 -11.16
C LYS A 284 10.29 -3.66 -11.49
N SER A 285 9.47 -4.64 -11.11
CA SER A 285 9.70 -6.04 -11.46
C SER A 285 8.96 -6.44 -12.74
N GLY A 286 9.68 -7.14 -13.61
CA GLY A 286 9.18 -7.62 -14.89
C GLY A 286 9.51 -9.08 -15.13
N GLN A 287 8.69 -9.73 -15.94
CA GLN A 287 8.98 -11.02 -16.53
C GLN A 287 9.60 -10.81 -17.92
N TYR A 288 10.72 -11.46 -18.14
CA TYR A 288 11.49 -11.39 -19.38
C TYR A 288 11.54 -12.75 -20.04
N TYR A 289 11.56 -12.79 -21.37
CA TYR A 289 11.48 -14.02 -22.16
C TYR A 289 12.46 -14.02 -23.33
N GLN A 290 12.94 -15.21 -23.69
CA GLN A 290 13.66 -15.48 -24.93
C GLN A 290 13.04 -16.67 -25.63
N SER A 291 12.66 -16.48 -26.90
CA SER A 291 12.18 -17.58 -27.75
C SER A 291 13.35 -18.49 -28.13
N HIS A 292 13.10 -19.79 -28.19
CA HIS A 292 14.09 -20.77 -28.64
C HIS A 292 14.12 -20.86 -30.16
N GLN A 293 15.30 -20.73 -30.75
CA GLN A 293 15.53 -20.71 -32.21
C GLN A 293 16.00 -22.06 -32.78
N GLY A 294 16.05 -23.10 -31.94
CA GLY A 294 16.65 -24.39 -32.29
C GLY A 294 18.16 -24.41 -32.03
N ASN A 295 18.74 -25.61 -31.99
CA ASN A 295 20.18 -25.84 -31.76
C ASN A 295 20.74 -25.16 -30.50
N GLY A 296 19.90 -24.95 -29.48
CA GLY A 296 20.31 -24.27 -28.24
C GLY A 296 20.49 -22.75 -28.37
N MET A 297 20.09 -22.15 -29.50
CA MET A 297 20.09 -20.70 -29.68
C MET A 297 18.78 -20.07 -29.21
N TYR A 298 18.86 -18.82 -28.76
CA TYR A 298 17.74 -18.04 -28.23
C TYR A 298 17.77 -16.63 -28.81
N ASP A 299 16.59 -16.02 -28.97
CA ASP A 299 16.44 -14.63 -29.39
C ASP A 299 16.91 -13.63 -28.32
N ASP A 300 16.93 -12.35 -28.69
CA ASP A 300 17.08 -11.26 -27.74
C ASP A 300 16.01 -11.32 -26.63
N VAL A 301 16.39 -10.83 -25.45
CA VAL A 301 15.48 -10.76 -24.31
C VAL A 301 14.38 -9.73 -24.58
N LEU A 302 13.14 -10.14 -24.36
CA LEU A 302 11.96 -9.30 -24.46
C LEU A 302 11.35 -9.11 -23.06
N PHE A 303 10.95 -7.88 -22.75
CA PHE A 303 10.04 -7.63 -21.65
C PHE A 303 8.65 -8.12 -22.05
N VAL A 304 8.07 -9.01 -21.25
CA VAL A 304 6.74 -9.59 -21.51
C VAL A 304 5.67 -8.82 -20.78
N LYS A 305 5.84 -8.67 -19.47
CA LYS A 305 4.86 -8.02 -18.60
C LYS A 305 5.48 -7.63 -17.26
N GLU A 306 4.84 -6.68 -16.60
CA GLU A 306 5.07 -6.43 -15.18
C GLU A 306 4.63 -7.63 -14.35
N VAL A 307 5.27 -7.82 -13.19
CA VAL A 307 4.87 -8.81 -12.20
C VAL A 307 4.29 -8.05 -11.00
N PRO A 308 2.95 -7.92 -10.89
CA PRO A 308 2.32 -7.28 -9.74
C PRO A 308 2.67 -7.99 -8.44
N GLY A 309 2.89 -7.23 -7.36
CA GLY A 309 3.26 -7.78 -6.05
C GLY A 309 4.73 -8.20 -5.90
N TYR A 310 5.57 -7.94 -6.91
CA TYR A 310 7.03 -8.06 -6.82
C TYR A 310 7.66 -6.66 -6.92
N PHE A 311 8.46 -6.27 -5.92
CA PHE A 311 9.24 -5.02 -5.81
C PHE A 311 8.84 -3.89 -6.79
N ASN A 312 7.78 -3.15 -6.47
CA ASN A 312 7.28 -2.02 -7.26
C ASN A 312 7.12 -0.78 -6.39
N TYR A 313 8.21 -0.06 -6.13
CA TYR A 313 8.22 1.08 -5.22
C TYR A 313 9.21 2.16 -5.64
N GLU A 314 8.92 3.38 -5.19
CA GLU A 314 9.80 4.54 -5.31
C GLU A 314 11.04 4.36 -4.44
N ILE A 315 12.19 4.84 -4.92
CA ILE A 315 13.46 4.80 -4.20
C ILE A 315 14.18 6.15 -4.31
N ASN A 316 15.02 6.46 -3.33
CA ASN A 316 15.94 7.59 -3.45
C ASN A 316 16.98 7.30 -4.56
N CYS A 317 17.10 8.20 -5.53
CA CYS A 317 18.06 8.10 -6.63
C CYS A 317 19.53 8.07 -6.18
N ASP A 318 19.87 8.59 -5.01
CA ASP A 318 21.23 8.55 -4.45
C ASP A 318 21.71 7.11 -4.16
N LEU A 319 20.79 6.16 -4.01
CA LEU A 319 21.10 4.73 -3.79
C LEU A 319 21.66 4.04 -5.04
N ILE A 320 21.56 4.69 -6.21
CA ILE A 320 22.00 4.14 -7.50
C ILE A 320 23.50 4.39 -7.71
N ASN A 321 24.00 5.52 -7.22
CA ASN A 321 25.39 5.93 -7.27
C ASN A 321 25.84 6.36 -5.86
N PRO A 322 26.22 5.42 -4.97
CA PRO A 322 26.85 5.83 -3.72
C PRO A 322 28.10 6.63 -4.10
N LYS A 323 28.14 7.92 -3.71
CA LYS A 323 29.33 8.75 -3.86
C LYS A 323 30.48 8.00 -3.19
N GLU A 324 31.46 7.58 -3.99
CA GLU A 324 32.73 7.00 -3.50
C GLU A 324 33.50 8.00 -2.62
#